data_AF-A0A9X3DHB5-F1
#
_entry.id   AF-A0A9X3DHB5-F1
#
_cell.length_a   1.000
_cell.length_b   1.000
_cell.length_c   1.000
_cell.angle_alpha   90.00
_cell.angle_beta   90.00
_cell.angle_gamma   90.00
#
_symmetry.space_group_name_H-M   'P 1'
#
loop_
_entity.id
_entity.type
_entity.pdbx_description
1 polymer ?
#
loop_
_entity_poly.entity_id
_entity_poly.type
_entity_poly.pdbx_seq_one_letter_code
_entity_poly.pdbx_strand_id
1 'polypeptide(L)'
;MKAENPDLSLVRHKFDEALIDTIWSETGAPSYIIKEGLDPEEYSIMAKQLLEAEQIIAHDFTSEVRNESGSKSAKFDYKSGWFLEGLGEGEVE
;
A
#
# COMPACT_ATOMS: atom_id res chain seq x y z
N MET A 1 -14.04 14.39 12.41
CA MET A 1 -12.69 14.78 11.98
C MET A 1 -11.86 13.52 12.02
N LYS A 2 -11.54 12.91 10.86
CA LYS A 2 -10.68 11.72 10.87
C LYS A 2 -9.32 12.16 11.43
N ALA A 3 -8.85 11.50 12.48
CA ALA A 3 -7.51 11.69 12.96
C ALA A 3 -6.57 11.30 11.80
N GLU A 4 -6.04 12.30 11.11
CA GLU A 4 -4.87 12.11 10.28
C GLU A 4 -3.78 11.69 11.26
N ASN A 5 -3.48 10.38 11.32
CA ASN A 5 -2.36 9.89 12.11
C ASN A 5 -1.12 10.63 11.57
N PRO A 6 -0.44 11.47 12.36
CA PRO A 6 0.65 12.30 11.86
C PRO A 6 1.76 11.44 11.23
N ASP A 7 1.93 10.21 11.71
CA ASP A 7 2.78 9.17 11.13
C ASP A 7 2.46 8.83 9.66
N LEU A 8 1.18 8.69 9.30
CA LEU A 8 0.78 8.31 7.94
C LEU A 8 1.09 9.41 6.92
N SER A 9 0.94 10.68 7.31
CA SER A 9 1.27 11.81 6.44
C SER A 9 2.77 11.86 6.13
N LEU A 10 3.62 11.55 7.12
CA LEU A 10 5.06 11.48 6.96
C LEU A 10 5.48 10.27 6.11
N VAL A 11 4.88 9.10 6.37
CA VAL A 11 5.08 7.89 5.55
C VAL A 11 4.67 8.14 4.10
N ARG A 12 3.53 8.80 3.87
CA ARG A 12 3.07 9.17 2.52
C ARG A 12 4.08 10.05 1.82
N HIS A 13 4.55 11.12 2.49
CA HIS A 13 5.53 12.04 1.90
C HIS A 13 6.83 11.31 1.54
N LYS A 14 7.38 10.52 2.47
CA LYS A 14 8.60 9.74 2.23
C LYS A 14 8.42 8.75 1.07
N PHE A 15 7.26 8.09 1.01
CA PHE A 15 6.94 7.15 -0.06
C PHE A 15 6.83 7.87 -1.42
N ASP A 16 6.11 8.98 -1.48
CA ASP A 16 5.90 9.78 -2.71
C ASP A 16 7.23 10.34 -3.24
N GLU A 17 8.11 10.82 -2.36
CA GLU A 17 9.45 11.30 -2.75
C GLU A 17 10.33 10.18 -3.32
N ALA A 18 10.14 8.95 -2.89
CA ALA A 18 10.87 7.78 -3.37
C ALA A 18 10.26 7.15 -4.61
N LEU A 19 8.96 7.32 -4.81
CA LEU A 19 8.20 6.74 -5.90
C LEU A 19 8.61 7.38 -7.23
N ILE A 20 8.95 6.53 -8.19
CA ILE A 20 9.18 6.93 -9.58
C ILE A 20 7.90 6.72 -10.38
N ASP A 21 7.29 5.54 -10.24
CA ASP A 21 6.13 5.15 -11.06
C ASP A 21 5.24 4.12 -10.34
N THR A 22 3.96 4.10 -10.72
CA THR A 22 2.98 3.11 -10.24
C THR A 22 2.34 2.40 -11.42
N ILE A 23 2.55 1.08 -11.47
CA ILE A 23 2.00 0.21 -12.51
C ILE A 23 0.75 -0.45 -11.95
N TRP A 24 -0.39 -0.26 -12.62
CA TRP A 24 -1.64 -0.92 -12.24
C TRP A 24 -1.85 -2.18 -13.05
N SER A 25 -2.08 -3.29 -12.36
CA SER A 25 -2.48 -4.56 -12.97
C SER A 25 -3.93 -4.51 -13.44
N GLU A 26 -4.32 -5.39 -14.37
CA GLU A 26 -5.71 -5.52 -14.85
C GLU A 26 -6.71 -5.84 -13.72
N THR A 27 -6.23 -6.43 -12.63
CA THR A 27 -7.01 -6.73 -11.41
C THR A 27 -7.15 -5.55 -10.45
N GLY A 28 -6.50 -4.41 -10.74
CA GLY A 28 -6.48 -3.24 -9.85
C GLY A 28 -5.40 -3.30 -8.76
N ALA A 29 -4.45 -4.21 -8.84
CA ALA A 29 -3.31 -4.27 -7.91
C ALA A 29 -2.19 -3.29 -8.34
N PRO A 30 -1.80 -2.31 -7.50
CA PRO A 30 -0.73 -1.36 -7.81
C PRO A 30 0.64 -1.91 -7.44
N SER A 31 1.56 -1.95 -8.41
CA SER A 31 2.99 -2.24 -8.20
C SER A 31 3.80 -0.96 -8.30
N TYR A 32 4.81 -0.83 -7.44
CA TYR A 32 5.53 0.44 -7.27
C TYR A 32 6.98 0.34 -7.73
N ILE A 33 7.45 1.37 -8.43
CA ILE A 33 8.84 1.54 -8.80
C ILE A 33 9.43 2.66 -7.96
N ILE A 34 10.47 2.38 -7.18
CA ILE A 34 11.16 3.36 -6.33
C ILE A 34 12.56 3.70 -6.85
N LYS A 35 13.08 4.85 -6.41
CA LYS A 35 14.44 5.31 -6.71
C LYS A 35 15.51 4.27 -6.35
N GLU A 36 16.55 4.23 -7.18
CA GLU A 36 17.76 3.45 -6.94
C GLU A 36 18.44 3.81 -5.61
N GLY A 37 19.05 2.82 -4.96
CA GLY A 37 19.71 2.99 -3.67
C GLY A 37 18.79 2.95 -2.45
N LEU A 38 17.46 2.88 -2.66
CA LEU A 38 16.48 2.67 -1.60
C LEU A 38 16.21 1.18 -1.38
N ASP A 39 15.68 0.84 -0.20
CA ASP A 39 15.42 -0.55 0.18
C ASP A 39 13.96 -0.95 -0.10
N PRO A 40 13.68 -1.81 -1.09
CA PRO A 40 12.31 -2.14 -1.46
C PRO A 40 11.51 -2.81 -0.33
N GLU A 41 12.16 -3.48 0.62
CA GLU A 41 11.48 -4.12 1.75
C GLU A 41 10.87 -3.07 2.67
N GLU A 42 11.65 -2.04 3.03
CA GLU A 42 11.14 -0.90 3.81
C GLU A 42 9.95 -0.21 3.10
N TYR A 43 10.08 0.05 1.80
CA TYR A 43 9.01 0.70 1.02
C TYR A 43 7.79 -0.20 0.80
N SER A 44 7.96 -1.53 0.78
CA SER A 44 6.83 -2.47 0.69
C SER A 44 5.94 -2.43 1.93
N ILE A 45 6.53 -2.23 3.11
CA ILE A 45 5.81 -2.05 4.36
C ILE A 45 5.05 -0.72 4.33
N MET A 46 5.69 0.35 3.87
CA MET A 46 5.05 1.67 3.74
C MET A 46 3.89 1.64 2.74
N ALA A 47 4.09 1.05 1.56
CA ALA A 47 3.05 0.90 0.53
C ALA A 47 1.83 0.18 1.10
N LYS A 48 2.05 -0.91 1.83
CA LYS A 48 1.01 -1.67 2.51
C LYS A 48 0.24 -0.79 3.50
N GLN A 49 0.94 -0.08 4.39
CA GLN A 49 0.32 0.80 5.39
C GLN A 49 -0.53 1.89 4.75
N LEU A 50 -0.04 2.49 3.66
CA LEU A 50 -0.78 3.51 2.90
C LEU A 50 -2.05 2.93 2.29
N LEU A 51 -1.95 1.78 1.63
CA LEU A 51 -3.11 1.10 1.02
C LEU A 51 -4.16 0.70 2.06
N GLU A 52 -3.73 0.15 3.19
CA GLU A 52 -4.60 -0.27 4.29
C GLU A 52 -5.28 0.94 4.96
N ALA A 53 -4.59 2.09 5.03
CA ALA A 53 -5.14 3.33 5.57
C ALA A 53 -6.12 4.02 4.61
N GLU A 54 -5.85 3.98 3.30
CA GLU A 54 -6.73 4.57 2.29
C GLU A 54 -8.03 3.77 2.11
N GLN A 55 -8.02 2.46 2.40
CA GLN A 55 -9.20 1.59 2.31
C GLN A 55 -9.88 1.72 0.93
N ILE A 56 -9.07 1.78 -0.13
CA ILE A 56 -9.54 1.97 -1.51
C ILE A 56 -9.75 0.66 -2.27
N ILE A 57 -9.09 -0.43 -1.85
CA ILE A 57 -9.17 -1.74 -2.52
C ILE A 57 -9.85 -2.76 -1.61
N ALA A 58 -11.04 -3.21 -2.01
CA ALA A 58 -11.92 -4.10 -1.26
C ALA A 58 -11.64 -5.60 -1.50
N HIS A 59 -10.45 -5.95 -1.98
CA HIS A 59 -10.04 -7.34 -2.17
C HIS A 59 -8.58 -7.55 -1.79
N ASP A 60 -8.23 -8.78 -1.43
CA ASP A 60 -6.84 -9.17 -1.15
C ASP A 60 -6.05 -9.26 -2.46
N PHE A 61 -4.83 -8.75 -2.45
CA PHE A 61 -3.88 -8.93 -3.55
C PHE A 61 -2.44 -8.95 -3.04
N THR A 62 -1.57 -9.59 -3.80
CA THR A 62 -0.12 -9.51 -3.60
C THR A 62 0.43 -8.50 -4.60
N SER A 63 1.24 -7.57 -4.12
CA SER A 63 1.94 -6.64 -5.00
C SER A 63 3.43 -6.58 -4.66
N GLU A 64 4.16 -5.81 -5.45
CA GLU A 64 5.59 -5.66 -5.34
C GLU A 64 6.04 -4.20 -5.40
N VAL A 65 7.13 -3.94 -4.69
CA VAL A 65 7.94 -2.74 -4.80
C VAL A 65 9.28 -3.16 -5.38
N ARG A 66 9.75 -2.46 -6.41
CA ARG A 66 11.06 -2.71 -7.04
C ARG A 66 11.81 -1.43 -7.28
N ASN A 67 13.13 -1.51 -7.31
CA ASN A 67 13.95 -0.37 -7.73
C ASN A 67 13.84 -0.13 -9.25
N GLU A 68 14.22 1.07 -9.70
CA GLU A 68 14.25 1.47 -11.12
C GLU A 68 14.98 0.44 -12.00
N SER A 69 16.12 -0.09 -11.53
CA SER A 69 16.91 -1.08 -12.28
C SER A 69 16.32 -2.50 -12.24
N GLY A 70 15.31 -2.77 -11.41
CA GLY A 70 14.75 -4.11 -11.19
C GLY A 70 15.70 -5.12 -10.50
N SER A 71 16.86 -4.67 -10.01
CA SER A 71 17.83 -5.53 -9.32
C SER A 71 17.40 -5.95 -7.92
N LYS A 72 16.55 -5.15 -7.26
CA LYS A 72 15.98 -5.44 -5.96
C LYS A 72 14.46 -5.28 -6.02
N SER A 73 13.75 -6.24 -5.45
CA SER A 73 12.30 -6.22 -5.35
C SER A 73 11.87 -6.88 -4.05
N ALA A 74 10.83 -6.33 -3.43
CA ALA A 74 10.16 -6.92 -2.29
C ALA A 74 8.67 -7.03 -2.59
N LYS A 75 8.08 -8.14 -2.16
CA LYS A 75 6.64 -8.39 -2.31
C LYS A 75 5.95 -8.16 -0.98
N PHE A 76 4.73 -7.66 -1.04
CA PHE A 76 3.88 -7.50 0.11
C PHE A 76 2.47 -7.99 -0.20
N ASP A 77 1.85 -8.59 0.82
CA ASP A 77 0.46 -9.02 0.75
C ASP A 77 -0.42 -7.95 1.40
N TYR A 78 -1.33 -7.40 0.59
CA TYR A 78 -2.39 -6.52 1.05
C TYR A 78 -3.60 -7.36 1.46
N LYS A 79 -4.15 -7.04 2.63
CA LYS A 79 -5.36 -7.68 3.16
C LYS A 79 -6.47 -6.65 3.29
N SER A 80 -7.57 -6.87 2.59
CA SER A 80 -8.74 -5.98 2.66
C SER A 80 -9.64 -6.31 3.86
N GLY A 81 -9.08 -6.80 4.97
CA GLY A 81 -9.85 -7.26 6.15
C GLY A 81 -10.81 -6.21 6.71
N TRP A 82 -10.48 -4.93 6.54
CA TRP A 82 -11.35 -3.79 6.87
C TRP A 82 -12.66 -3.75 6.08
N PHE A 83 -12.71 -4.30 4.86
CA PHE A 83 -13.93 -4.37 4.04
C PHE A 83 -14.94 -5.38 4.63
N LEU A 84 -14.45 -6.50 5.17
CA LEU A 84 -15.31 -7.50 5.80
C LEU A 84 -15.75 -7.09 7.21
N GLU A 85 -14.98 -6.23 7.89
CA GLU A 85 -15.35 -5.69 9.20
C GLU A 85 -16.59 -4.78 9.12
N GLY A 86 -16.85 -4.13 7.98
CA GLY A 86 -18.04 -3.32 7.73
C GLY A 86 -19.32 -4.09 7.32
N LEU A 87 -19.24 -5.41 7.10
CA LEU A 87 -20.40 -6.28 6.83
C LEU A 87 -20.84 -7.07 8.07
N GLY A 88 -20.13 -6.93 9.19
CA GLY A 88 -20.35 -7.66 10.45
C GLY A 88 -21.19 -6.92 11.50
N GLU A 89 -21.62 -5.69 11.25
CA GLU A 89 -22.54 -4.94 12.14
C GLU A 89 -23.85 -4.63 11.41
N GLY A 90 -24.50 -5.66 10.88
CA GLY A 90 -25.92 -5.65 10.56
C GLY A 90 -26.71 -6.16 11.76
N GLU A 91 -27.30 -5.21 12.50
CA GLU A 91 -28.38 -5.33 13.49
C GLU A 91 -29.00 -6.73 13.73
N VAL A 92 -28.90 -7.22 14.97
CA VAL A 92 -30.04 -7.89 15.62
C VAL A 92 -30.35 -7.14 16.91
N GLU A 93 -31.27 -6.18 16.81
CA GLU A 93 -32.00 -5.63 17.95
C GLU A 93 -33.09 -6.63 18.39
#